data_AF-A0A9D0XSG3-F1
#
_entry.id   AF-A0A9D0XSG3-F1
#
_cell.length_a   1.000
_cell.length_b   1.000
_cell.length_c   1.000
_cell.angle_alpha   90.00
_cell.angle_beta   90.00
_cell.angle_gamma   90.00
#
_symmetry.space_group_name_H-M   'P 1'
#
loop_
_entity.id
_entity.type
_entity.pdbx_description
1 polymer ?
#
loop_
_entity_poly.entity_id
_entity_poly.type
_entity_poly.pdbx_seq_one_letter_code
_entity_poly.pdbx_strand_id
1 'polypeptide(L)'
;MSQQVLQQVVGTAVVDRKFRTDFLNGGRQQLLTQFALGEEEAALLLGIQADTLEEFAVELQRRLRSEEYVGQAPFSHRSFFYPVGL
;
A
#
# COMPACT_ATOMS: atom_id res chain seq x y z
N MET A 1 -4.04 5.38 6.41
CA MET A 1 -3.86 5.60 4.95
C MET A 1 -5.20 5.76 4.27
N SER A 2 -5.31 6.61 3.24
CA SER A 2 -6.54 6.71 2.45
C SER A 2 -6.45 5.80 1.21
N GLN A 3 -7.16 4.68 1.23
CA GLN A 3 -7.19 3.72 0.11
C GLN A 3 -7.71 4.34 -1.20
N GLN A 4 -8.41 5.47 -1.13
CA GLN A 4 -9.08 6.11 -2.27
C GLN A 4 -8.08 6.64 -3.30
N VAL A 5 -6.97 7.25 -2.87
CA VAL A 5 -5.98 7.82 -3.79
C VAL A 5 -5.21 6.71 -4.51
N LEU A 6 -4.89 5.62 -3.80
CA LEU A 6 -4.24 4.44 -4.39
C LEU A 6 -5.13 3.77 -5.44
N GLN A 7 -6.43 3.65 -5.13
CA GLN A 7 -7.43 3.17 -6.09
C GLN A 7 -7.59 4.08 -7.29
N GLN A 8 -7.48 5.41 -7.12
CA GLN A 8 -7.48 6.34 -8.24
C GLN A 8 -6.27 6.15 -9.16
N VAL A 9 -5.05 6.00 -8.60
CA VAL A 9 -3.84 5.74 -9.40
C VAL A 9 -4.00 4.45 -10.22
N VAL A 10 -4.43 3.36 -9.58
CA VAL A 10 -4.63 2.08 -10.26
C VAL A 10 -5.77 2.18 -11.29
N GLY A 11 -6.89 2.80 -10.92
CA GLY A 11 -8.02 3.02 -11.81
C GLY A 11 -7.64 3.81 -13.06
N THR A 12 -6.86 4.89 -12.90
CA THR A 12 -6.31 5.67 -14.02
C THR A 12 -5.40 4.81 -14.89
N ALA A 13 -4.53 3.97 -14.31
CA ALA A 13 -3.69 3.06 -15.09
C ALA A 13 -4.48 1.95 -15.83
N VAL A 14 -5.67 1.58 -15.36
CA VAL A 14 -6.55 0.63 -16.06
C VAL A 14 -7.17 1.29 -17.28
N VAL A 15 -7.67 2.53 -17.16
CA VAL A 15 -8.44 3.20 -18.23
C VAL A 15 -7.57 4.01 -19.20
N ASP A 16 -6.43 4.52 -18.74
CA ASP A 16 -5.50 5.33 -19.54
C ASP A 16 -4.25 4.52 -19.89
N ARG A 17 -4.19 4.09 -21.15
CA ARG A 17 -3.07 3.29 -21.69
C ARG A 17 -1.77 4.08 -21.76
N LYS A 18 -1.83 5.39 -21.97
CA LYS A 18 -0.64 6.24 -22.01
C LYS A 18 -0.08 6.39 -20.60
N PHE A 19 -0.94 6.71 -19.63
CA PHE A 19 -0.58 6.74 -18.22
C PHE A 19 0.06 5.43 -17.79
N ARG A 20 -0.55 4.28 -18.11
CA ARG A 20 0.02 2.96 -17.78
C ARG A 20 1.41 2.75 -18.33
N THR A 21 1.62 3.14 -19.58
CA THR A 21 2.92 2.97 -20.27
C THR A 21 3.97 3.86 -19.61
N ASP A 22 3.65 5.12 -19.37
CA ASP A 22 4.56 6.07 -18.72
C ASP A 22 4.81 5.66 -17.24
N PHE A 23 3.81 5.10 -16.57
CA PHE A 23 3.88 4.59 -15.20
C PHE A 23 4.79 3.36 -15.07
N LEU A 24 4.72 2.41 -16.00
CA LEU A 24 5.56 1.21 -15.94
C LEU A 24 6.99 1.47 -16.42
N ASN A 25 7.21 2.41 -17.36
CA ASN A 25 8.53 2.73 -17.93
C ASN A 25 9.34 3.78 -17.14
N GLY A 26 9.09 3.94 -15.84
CA GLY A 26 9.91 4.79 -14.95
C GLY A 26 9.40 6.21 -14.74
N GLY A 27 8.27 6.60 -15.32
CA GLY A 27 7.63 7.91 -15.10
C GLY A 27 6.90 8.06 -13.76
N ARG A 28 6.98 7.06 -12.86
CA ARG A 28 6.18 7.02 -11.61
C ARG A 28 6.37 8.25 -10.75
N GLN A 29 7.59 8.71 -10.51
CA GLN A 29 7.83 9.88 -9.65
C GLN A 29 7.07 11.11 -10.16
N GLN A 30 7.13 11.41 -11.46
CA GLN A 30 6.42 12.56 -12.01
C GLN A 30 4.91 12.34 -12.05
N LEU A 31 4.44 11.15 -12.42
CA LEU A 31 3.00 10.87 -12.48
C LEU A 31 2.34 10.89 -11.11
N LEU A 32 3.03 10.39 -10.08
CA LEU A 32 2.51 10.36 -8.71
C LEU A 32 2.36 11.78 -8.11
N THR A 33 3.15 12.77 -8.55
CA THR A 33 2.97 14.17 -8.10
C THR A 33 1.63 14.79 -8.52
N GLN A 34 0.95 14.21 -9.51
CA GLN A 34 -0.37 14.66 -9.94
C GLN A 34 -1.49 14.21 -9.01
N PHE A 35 -1.21 13.30 -8.08
CA PHE A 35 -2.14 12.79 -7.09
C PHE A 35 -1.83 13.40 -5.72
N ALA A 36 -2.86 13.61 -4.91
CA ALA A 36 -2.72 14.09 -3.53
C ALA A 36 -2.27 12.95 -2.59
N LEU A 37 -1.10 12.36 -2.88
CA LEU A 37 -0.48 11.32 -2.07
C LEU A 37 0.28 11.94 -0.90
N GLY A 38 0.12 11.38 0.30
CA GLY A 38 1.01 11.64 1.42
C GLY A 38 2.38 10.99 1.20
N GLU A 39 3.34 11.35 2.06
CA GLU A 39 4.72 10.85 1.97
C GLU A 39 4.80 9.31 2.09
N GLU A 40 4.00 8.72 2.98
CA GLU A 40 3.93 7.27 3.16
C GLU A 40 3.36 6.56 1.92
N GLU A 41 2.30 7.11 1.32
CA GLU A 41 1.65 6.53 0.14
C GLU A 41 2.55 6.64 -1.10
N ALA A 42 3.24 7.77 -1.27
CA ALA A 42 4.23 7.96 -2.32
C ALA A 42 5.41 6.99 -2.17
N ALA A 43 5.94 6.83 -0.94
CA ALA A 43 7.03 5.89 -0.66
C ALA A 43 6.61 4.43 -0.94
N LEU A 44 5.38 4.07 -0.58
CA LEU A 44 4.82 2.74 -0.84
C LEU A 44 4.74 2.47 -2.35
N LEU A 45 4.16 3.40 -3.13
CA LEU A 45 4.00 3.23 -4.58
C LEU A 45 5.34 3.23 -5.34
N LEU A 46 6.30 4.06 -4.90
CA LEU A 46 7.64 4.11 -5.48
C LEU A 46 8.48 2.87 -5.15
N GLY A 47 8.23 2.24 -4.00
CA GLY A 47 8.92 1.03 -3.57
C GLY A 47 8.48 -0.25 -4.28
N ILE A 48 7.35 -0.23 -4.99
CA ILE A 48 6.85 -1.39 -5.74
C ILE A 48 7.66 -1.52 -7.04
N GLN A 49 8.33 -2.65 -7.25
CA GLN A 49 8.89 -3.02 -8.55
C GLN A 49 7.92 -3.96 -9.26
N ALA A 50 7.50 -3.59 -10.46
CA ALA A 50 6.54 -4.34 -11.26
C ALA A 50 6.70 -3.95 -12.73
N ASP A 51 6.69 -4.94 -13.62
CA ASP A 51 6.78 -4.77 -15.07
C ASP A 51 5.39 -4.68 -15.70
N THR A 52 4.36 -5.14 -14.98
CA THR A 52 2.97 -5.11 -15.41
C THR A 52 2.04 -4.47 -14.37
N LEU A 53 0.86 -4.04 -14.83
CA LEU A 53 -0.17 -3.47 -13.95
C LEU A 53 -0.74 -4.52 -12.98
N GLU A 54 -0.82 -5.78 -13.39
CA GLU A 54 -1.26 -6.88 -12.53
C GLU A 54 -0.27 -7.11 -11.38
N GLU A 55 1.02 -7.21 -11.67
CA GLU A 55 2.05 -7.36 -10.63
C GLU A 55 2.05 -6.16 -9.67
N PHE A 56 1.88 -4.95 -10.22
CA PHE A 56 1.77 -3.75 -9.42
C PHE A 56 0.57 -3.81 -8.47
N ALA A 57 -0.61 -4.20 -8.96
CA ALA A 57 -1.82 -4.32 -8.15
C ALA A 57 -1.69 -5.40 -7.07
N VAL A 58 -1.05 -6.53 -7.38
CA VAL A 58 -0.79 -7.61 -6.42
C VAL A 58 0.14 -7.14 -5.31
N GLU A 59 1.26 -6.48 -5.64
CA GLU A 59 2.22 -6.01 -4.64
C GLU A 59 1.64 -4.87 -3.81
N LEU A 60 0.88 -3.96 -4.42
CA LEU A 60 0.12 -2.93 -3.70
C LEU A 60 -0.84 -3.55 -2.68
N GLN A 61 -1.62 -4.56 -3.09
CA GLN A 61 -2.53 -5.26 -2.19
C GLN A 61 -1.79 -5.98 -1.05
N ARG A 62 -0.62 -6.57 -1.33
CA ARG A 62 0.23 -7.19 -0.30
C ARG A 62 0.72 -6.17 0.72
N ARG A 63 1.19 -5.00 0.27
CA ARG A 63 1.68 -3.93 1.13
C ARG A 63 0.55 -3.37 2.01
N LEU A 64 -0.60 -3.08 1.41
CA LEU A 64 -1.79 -2.62 2.14
C LEU A 64 -2.23 -3.61 3.23
N ARG A 65 -2.22 -4.92 2.91
CA ARG A 65 -2.56 -5.97 3.88
C ARG A 65 -1.50 -6.14 4.98
N SER A 66 -0.24 -5.83 4.69
CA SER A 66 0.86 -5.92 5.65
C SER A 66 0.83 -4.76 6.65
N GLU A 67 0.42 -3.57 6.22
CA GLU A 67 0.23 -2.42 7.11
C GLU A 67 -1.03 -2.58 8.00
N GLU A 68 -2.05 -3.27 7.50
CA GLU A 68 -3.22 -3.67 8.31
C GLU A 68 -2.84 -4.63 9.46
N TYR A 69 -1.70 -5.33 9.35
CA TYR A 69 -1.18 -6.24 10.38
C TYR A 69 -0.36 -5.55 11.48
N VAL A 70 -0.02 -4.25 11.34
CA VAL A 70 0.68 -3.50 12.42
C VAL A 70 -0.31 -3.01 13.50
N GLY A 71 -1.63 -3.08 13.23
CA GLY A 71 -2.69 -2.79 14.21
C GLY A 71 -3.17 -3.99 15.03
N GLN A 72 -2.70 -5.21 14.73
CA GLN A 72 -3.04 -6.42 15.49
C GLN A 72 -1.75 -7.18 15.81
N ALA A 73 -1.07 -6.73 16.86
CA ALA A 73 -0.06 -7.54 17.51
C ALA A 73 -0.66 -8.93 17.82
N PRO A 74 -0.09 -10.05 17.34
CA PRO A 74 -0.32 -11.30 18.02
C PRO A 74 0.27 -11.13 19.42
N PHE A 75 -0.46 -11.56 20.45
CA PHE A 75 -0.05 -11.58 21.86
C PHE A 75 -0.23 -10.27 22.65
N SER A 76 -1.45 -10.04 23.14
CA SER A 76 -1.67 -9.44 24.47
C SER A 76 -2.92 -10.02 25.14
N HIS A 77 -3.02 -11.36 25.19
CA HIS A 77 -3.79 -12.01 26.26
C HIS A 77 -2.90 -12.08 27.52
N ARG A 78 -2.65 -10.90 28.08
CA ARG A 78 -2.66 -10.60 29.51
C ARG A 78 -2.04 -11.67 30.43
N SER A 79 -0.71 -11.70 30.49
CA SER A 79 -0.02 -12.07 31.73
C SER A 79 -0.25 -10.96 32.76
N PHE A 80 -1.35 -11.05 33.51
CA PHE A 80 -1.47 -10.40 34.81
C PHE A 80 -1.66 -11.48 35.88
N PHE A 81 -0.60 -11.66 36.66
CA PHE A 81 -0.55 -12.23 38.01
C PHE A 81 -1.77 -11.80 38.87
N TYR A 82 -2.28 -12.60 39.81
CA TYR A 82 -1.72 -12.85 41.16
C TYR A 82 -2.62 -13.86 41.94
N PRO A 83 -2.23 -14.31 43.17
CA PRO A 83 -2.46 -15.65 43.71
C PRO A 83 -3.47 -15.69 44.88
N VAL A 84 -3.53 -16.85 45.55
CA VAL A 84 -4.09 -17.14 46.89
C VAL A 84 -5.55 -17.59 46.98
N GLY A 85 -5.72 -18.81 47.46
CA GLY A 85 -6.92 -19.33 48.11
C GLY A 85 -6.66 -20.75 48.58
N LEU A 86 -6.46 -20.89 49.89
CA LEU A 86 -6.09 -22.08 50.66
C LEU A 86 -6.91 -23.33 50.35
#